data_AF-A0A1I3IJ55-F1
#
_entry.id   AF-A0A1I3IJ55-F1
#
_cell.length_a   1.000
_cell.length_b   1.000
_cell.length_c   1.000
_cell.angle_alpha   90.00
_cell.angle_beta   90.00
_cell.angle_gamma   90.00
#
_symmetry.space_group_name_H-M   'P 1'
#
loop_
_entity.id
_entity.type
_entity.pdbx_description
1 polymer ?
#
loop_
_entity_poly.entity_id
_entity_poly.type
_entity_poly.pdbx_seq_one_letter_code
_entity_poly.pdbx_strand_id
1 'polypeptide(L)'
;MISFDSVDDDLRAARDRVRRLEQLTRQRQAVAVQLDEVGRLIGDLETGLAKEERDVSRLEGGGFAAFLSGLAGSKEEKLARERAEAQALRQRLDGQRTRLGWLQADRAAVEHGLAEVATAREEFAALLERKERSLVESADPRGRELTEIGQRLADTHADLREHEEAQLAGVAAGQAIGQVLRCLGSARGASTWDMLGGGGFADMVEHGHMRDADEAAWHAQRALDAFSRELADVGVHVNPQLPEVDTRWFADMFFDNIITDAIKHQRIARTGEAVAEVARWVSGTVDDLAARRGELTRHRDSLVTRREDVLTG
;
A
#
# COMPACT_ATOMS: atom_id res chain seq x y z
N MET A 1 2.02 47.38 14.17
CA MET A 1 0.72 46.73 13.94
C MET A 1 0.67 46.42 12.45
N ILE A 2 0.96 45.18 12.05
CA ILE A 2 0.82 44.78 10.64
C ILE A 2 -0.68 44.76 10.37
N SER A 3 -1.14 45.49 9.34
CA SER A 3 -2.56 45.53 8.98
C SER A 3 -3.03 44.14 8.54
N PHE A 4 -4.22 43.72 8.95
CA PHE A 4 -4.82 42.44 8.54
C PHE A 4 -4.87 42.30 7.01
N ASP A 5 -5.10 43.40 6.29
CA ASP A 5 -5.12 43.44 4.82
C ASP A 5 -3.80 42.96 4.18
N SER A 6 -2.66 43.26 4.81
CA SER A 6 -1.34 42.83 4.32
C SER A 6 -1.12 41.32 4.49
N VAL A 7 -1.71 40.71 5.51
CA VAL A 7 -1.58 39.26 5.76
C VAL A 7 -2.49 38.48 4.81
N ASP A 8 -3.62 39.05 4.42
CA ASP A 8 -4.56 38.43 3.49
C ASP A 8 -4.03 38.38 2.06
N ASP A 9 -3.35 39.44 1.62
CA ASP A 9 -2.66 39.45 0.33
C ASP A 9 -1.48 38.47 0.29
N ASP A 10 -0.68 38.40 1.36
CA ASP A 10 0.39 37.39 1.52
C ASP A 10 -0.18 35.96 1.43
N LEU A 11 -1.31 35.70 2.09
CA LEU A 11 -1.99 34.39 2.09
C LEU A 11 -2.49 34.01 0.69
N ARG A 12 -3.07 34.95 -0.05
CA ARG A 12 -3.50 34.72 -1.44
C ARG A 12 -2.31 34.35 -2.34
N ALA A 13 -1.23 35.13 -2.27
CA ALA A 13 -0.02 34.87 -3.04
C ALA A 13 0.62 33.52 -2.71
N ALA A 14 0.71 33.18 -1.41
CA ALA A 14 1.22 31.89 -0.97
C ALA A 14 0.32 30.73 -1.43
N ARG A 15 -1.01 30.89 -1.39
CA ARG A 15 -1.98 29.88 -1.90
C ARG A 15 -1.79 29.61 -3.39
N ASP A 16 -1.56 30.64 -4.19
CA ASP A 16 -1.31 30.47 -5.63
C ASP A 16 0.01 29.75 -5.90
N ARG A 17 1.04 29.98 -5.09
CA ARG A 17 2.29 29.20 -5.13
C ARG A 17 2.07 27.73 -4.76
N VAL A 18 1.23 27.42 -3.76
CA VAL A 18 0.86 26.03 -3.44
C VAL A 18 0.11 25.36 -4.61
N ARG A 19 -0.84 26.05 -5.24
CA ARG A 19 -1.53 25.54 -6.44
C ARG A 19 -0.56 25.26 -7.57
N ARG A 20 0.44 26.13 -7.76
CA ARG A 20 1.49 25.93 -8.75
C ARG A 20 2.34 24.70 -8.45
N LEU A 21 2.74 24.50 -7.19
CA LEU A 21 3.44 23.28 -6.73
C LEU A 21 2.65 22.02 -7.06
N GLU A 22 1.35 22.00 -6.77
CA GLU A 22 0.49 20.85 -7.07
C GLU A 22 0.33 20.58 -8.56
N GLN A 23 0.15 21.64 -9.37
CA GLN A 23 0.09 21.52 -10.81
C GLN A 23 1.38 20.93 -11.39
N LEU A 24 2.54 21.45 -10.98
CA LEU A 24 3.84 20.96 -11.42
C LEU A 24 4.09 19.51 -10.97
N THR A 25 3.64 19.15 -9.77
CA THR A 25 3.75 17.77 -9.27
C THR A 25 2.96 16.79 -10.14
N ARG A 26 1.73 17.16 -10.55
CA ARG A 26 0.93 16.36 -11.49
C ARG A 26 1.58 16.29 -12.88
N GLN A 27 2.13 17.41 -13.36
CA GLN A 27 2.86 17.44 -14.64
C GLN A 27 4.08 16.52 -14.62
N ARG A 28 4.86 16.53 -13.53
CA ARG A 28 6.01 15.63 -13.35
C ARG A 28 5.59 14.17 -13.46
N GLN A 29 4.49 13.79 -12.80
CA GLN A 29 3.96 12.42 -12.87
C GLN A 29 3.54 12.05 -14.30
N ALA A 30 2.84 12.94 -15.00
CA ALA A 30 2.43 12.71 -16.39
C ALA A 30 3.65 12.53 -17.33
N VAL A 31 4.65 13.41 -17.22
CA VAL A 31 5.88 13.31 -18.02
C VAL A 31 6.66 12.04 -17.69
N ALA A 32 6.71 11.62 -16.42
CA ALA A 32 7.36 10.38 -16.01
C ALA A 32 6.74 9.14 -16.66
N VAL A 33 5.40 9.07 -16.72
CA VAL A 33 4.68 7.98 -17.42
C VAL A 33 5.02 8.00 -18.92
N GLN A 34 5.01 9.16 -19.56
CA GLN A 34 5.34 9.28 -20.99
C GLN A 34 6.79 8.88 -21.30
N LEU A 35 7.74 9.23 -20.42
CA LEU A 35 9.14 8.84 -20.56
C LEU A 35 9.32 7.32 -20.48
N ASP A 36 8.61 6.67 -19.56
CA ASP A 36 8.64 5.22 -19.38
C ASP A 36 8.02 4.49 -20.60
N GLU A 37 6.88 4.97 -21.10
CA GLU A 37 6.26 4.47 -22.34
C GLU A 37 7.18 4.60 -23.55
N VAL A 38 7.77 5.78 -23.77
CA VAL A 38 8.70 6.03 -24.89
C VAL A 38 9.95 5.19 -24.74
N GLY A 39 10.46 5.00 -23.52
CA GLY A 39 11.62 4.15 -23.23
C GLY A 39 11.37 2.69 -23.63
N ARG A 40 10.22 2.12 -23.25
CA ARG A 40 9.83 0.76 -23.68
C ARG A 40 9.73 0.65 -25.20
N LEU A 41 9.05 1.60 -25.84
CA LEU A 41 8.87 1.59 -27.29
C LEU A 41 10.20 1.69 -28.05
N ILE A 42 11.14 2.50 -27.54
CA ILE A 42 12.51 2.56 -28.09
C ILE A 42 13.18 1.18 -27.99
N GLY A 43 13.11 0.52 -26.83
CA GLY A 43 13.69 -0.82 -26.64
C GLY A 43 13.10 -1.89 -27.57
N ASP A 44 11.77 -1.86 -27.78
CA ASP A 44 11.08 -2.77 -28.71
C ASP A 44 11.52 -2.51 -30.17
N LEU A 45 11.60 -1.23 -30.56
CA LEU A 45 12.06 -0.83 -31.90
C LEU A 45 13.53 -1.19 -32.13
N GLU A 46 14.40 -1.04 -31.14
CA GLU A 46 15.82 -1.43 -31.22
C GLU A 46 15.97 -2.95 -31.38
N THR A 47 15.18 -3.74 -30.62
CA THR A 47 15.16 -5.20 -30.74
C THR A 47 14.66 -5.64 -32.12
N GLY A 48 13.59 -5.02 -32.61
CA GLY A 48 13.06 -5.27 -33.95
C GLY A 48 14.08 -4.92 -35.04
N LEU A 49 14.71 -3.74 -34.95
CA LEU A 49 15.71 -3.30 -35.92
C LEU A 49 16.91 -4.24 -35.97
N ALA A 50 17.42 -4.69 -34.81
CA ALA A 50 18.52 -5.65 -34.75
C ALA A 50 18.18 -7.02 -35.35
N LYS A 51 16.89 -7.41 -35.40
CA LYS A 51 16.44 -8.60 -36.12
C LYS A 51 16.49 -8.37 -37.64
N GLU A 52 15.88 -7.29 -38.13
CA GLU A 52 15.85 -6.98 -39.57
C GLU A 52 17.26 -6.76 -40.13
N GLU A 53 18.15 -6.10 -39.39
CA GLU A 53 19.56 -5.91 -39.80
C GLU A 53 20.34 -7.23 -39.92
N ARG A 54 20.06 -8.22 -39.04
CA ARG A 54 20.63 -9.56 -39.15
C ARG A 54 20.08 -10.30 -40.36
N ASP A 55 18.81 -10.13 -40.69
CA ASP A 55 18.17 -10.78 -41.83
C ASP A 55 18.71 -10.23 -43.15
N VAL A 56 18.89 -8.91 -43.24
CA VAL A 56 19.61 -8.24 -44.34
C VAL A 56 21.04 -8.79 -44.46
N SER A 57 21.81 -8.82 -43.37
CA SER A 57 23.20 -9.31 -43.38
C SER A 57 23.32 -10.78 -43.83
N ARG A 58 22.39 -11.65 -43.40
CA ARG A 58 22.34 -13.06 -43.84
C ARG A 58 22.07 -13.21 -45.34
N LEU A 59 21.21 -12.36 -45.91
CA LEU A 59 20.89 -12.37 -47.33
C LEU A 59 22.02 -11.79 -48.20
N GLU A 60 22.76 -10.81 -47.68
CA GLU A 60 23.93 -10.21 -48.33
C GLU A 60 25.19 -11.10 -48.27
N GLY A 61 25.51 -11.68 -47.11
CA GLY A 61 26.76 -12.38 -46.81
C GLY A 61 26.90 -13.82 -47.34
N GLY A 62 26.04 -14.27 -48.25
CA GLY A 62 26.20 -15.56 -48.94
C GLY A 62 25.77 -16.82 -48.18
N GLY A 63 25.26 -16.72 -46.94
CA GLY A 63 24.81 -17.88 -46.15
C GLY A 63 23.61 -18.66 -46.73
N PHE A 64 22.93 -18.09 -47.73
CA PHE A 64 21.83 -18.71 -48.48
C PHE A 64 22.19 -19.08 -49.93
N ALA A 65 23.42 -18.79 -50.37
CA ALA A 65 23.86 -19.02 -51.75
C ALA A 65 23.99 -20.51 -52.09
N ALA A 66 24.19 -21.38 -51.09
CA ALA A 66 24.28 -22.82 -51.29
C ALA A 66 22.91 -23.53 -51.45
N PHE A 67 21.79 -22.88 -51.11
CA PHE A 67 20.46 -23.52 -51.10
C PHE A 67 19.51 -23.01 -52.20
N LEU A 68 19.77 -21.86 -52.83
CA LEU A 68 18.89 -21.26 -53.84
C LEU A 68 19.53 -21.13 -55.22
N SER A 69 20.10 -22.22 -55.74
CA SER A 69 20.71 -22.30 -57.08
C SER A 69 19.70 -22.21 -58.25
N GLY A 70 18.46 -21.75 -58.02
CA GLY A 70 17.41 -21.69 -59.04
C GLY A 70 16.44 -20.50 -58.98
N LEU A 71 16.62 -19.53 -58.07
CA LEU A 71 15.63 -18.45 -57.81
C LEU A 71 16.28 -17.07 -57.54
N ALA A 72 17.16 -16.60 -58.42
CA ALA A 72 17.82 -15.29 -58.25
C ALA A 72 16.84 -14.11 -58.04
N GLY A 73 15.67 -14.13 -58.70
CA GLY A 73 14.65 -13.09 -58.57
C GLY A 73 13.96 -13.01 -57.19
N SER A 74 13.78 -14.14 -56.49
CA SER A 74 13.12 -14.13 -55.17
C SER A 74 14.04 -13.67 -54.04
N LYS A 75 15.36 -13.81 -54.20
CA LYS A 75 16.36 -13.33 -53.23
C LYS A 75 16.44 -11.81 -53.24
N GLU A 76 16.48 -11.19 -54.42
CA GLU A 76 16.55 -9.74 -54.57
C GLU A 76 15.29 -9.05 -54.03
N GLU A 77 14.11 -9.61 -54.34
CA GLU A 77 12.83 -9.11 -53.81
C GLU A 77 12.78 -9.20 -52.29
N LYS A 78 13.21 -10.33 -51.71
CA LYS A 78 13.27 -10.49 -50.25
C LYS A 78 14.25 -9.52 -49.61
N LEU A 79 15.45 -9.36 -50.17
CA LEU A 79 16.44 -8.40 -49.66
C LEU A 79 15.92 -6.95 -49.70
N ALA A 80 15.24 -6.56 -50.77
CA ALA A 80 14.63 -5.24 -50.89
C ALA A 80 13.58 -5.00 -49.81
N ARG A 81 12.75 -6.03 -49.53
CA ARG A 81 11.74 -5.98 -48.47
C ARG A 81 12.35 -5.81 -47.08
N GLU A 82 13.33 -6.64 -46.72
CA GLU A 82 13.97 -6.63 -45.38
C GLU A 82 14.70 -5.28 -45.15
N ARG A 83 15.32 -4.72 -46.20
CA ARG A 83 15.90 -3.36 -46.14
C ARG A 83 14.85 -2.28 -45.94
N ALA A 84 13.69 -2.38 -46.58
CA ALA A 84 12.59 -1.44 -46.39
C ALA A 84 12.00 -1.53 -44.97
N GLU A 85 11.84 -2.74 -44.44
CA GLU A 85 11.38 -2.99 -43.07
C GLU A 85 12.38 -2.42 -42.03
N ALA A 86 13.68 -2.68 -42.20
CA ALA A 86 14.74 -2.09 -41.38
C ALA A 86 14.74 -0.56 -41.44
N GLN A 87 14.60 0.03 -42.64
CA GLN A 87 14.57 1.48 -42.80
C GLN A 87 13.35 2.12 -42.13
N ALA A 88 12.18 1.49 -42.21
CA ALA A 88 10.98 1.95 -41.52
C ALA A 88 11.15 1.93 -39.99
N LEU A 89 11.79 0.88 -39.45
CA LEU A 89 12.11 0.82 -38.01
C LEU A 89 13.10 1.90 -37.60
N ARG A 90 14.14 2.19 -38.40
CA ARG A 90 15.08 3.31 -38.14
C ARG A 90 14.38 4.66 -38.06
N GLN A 91 13.49 4.95 -39.01
CA GLN A 91 12.73 6.20 -39.02
C GLN A 91 11.83 6.33 -37.79
N ARG A 92 11.15 5.24 -37.39
CA ARG A 92 10.34 5.22 -36.16
C ARG A 92 11.18 5.43 -34.92
N LEU A 93 12.34 4.77 -34.84
CA LEU A 93 13.27 4.89 -33.72
C LEU A 93 13.80 6.32 -33.57
N ASP A 94 14.17 6.96 -34.68
CA ASP A 94 14.62 8.36 -34.70
C ASP A 94 13.53 9.33 -34.20
N GLY A 95 12.29 9.14 -34.66
CA GLY A 95 11.13 9.88 -34.17
C GLY A 95 10.90 9.72 -32.66
N GLN A 96 11.01 8.49 -32.15
CA GLN A 96 10.85 8.25 -30.69
C GLN A 96 12.02 8.81 -29.88
N ARG A 97 13.26 8.76 -30.38
CA ARG A 97 14.43 9.38 -29.72
C ARG A 97 14.30 10.90 -29.66
N THR A 98 13.80 11.52 -30.73
CA THR A 98 13.49 12.95 -30.74
C THR A 98 12.41 13.28 -29.69
N ARG A 99 11.33 12.50 -29.64
CA ARG A 99 10.27 12.64 -28.62
C ARG A 99 10.82 12.47 -27.21
N LEU A 100 11.72 11.50 -26.98
CA LEU A 100 12.38 11.30 -25.70
C LEU A 100 13.15 12.56 -25.28
N GLY A 101 13.90 13.17 -26.20
CA GLY A 101 14.63 14.42 -25.95
C GLY A 101 13.70 15.58 -25.53
N TRP A 102 12.55 15.74 -26.18
CA TRP A 102 11.55 16.74 -25.79
C TRP A 102 10.98 16.48 -24.39
N LEU A 103 10.59 15.23 -24.09
CA LEU A 103 10.07 14.87 -22.77
C LEU A 103 11.11 15.04 -21.65
N GLN A 104 12.40 14.82 -21.95
CA GLN A 104 13.49 15.07 -21.01
C GLN A 104 13.66 16.57 -20.73
N ALA A 105 13.54 17.41 -21.76
CA ALA A 105 13.56 18.87 -21.60
C ALA A 105 12.34 19.37 -20.79
N ASP A 106 11.15 18.84 -21.09
CA ASP A 106 9.92 19.14 -20.34
C ASP A 106 10.06 18.75 -18.87
N ARG A 107 10.61 17.56 -18.59
CA ARG A 107 10.92 17.13 -17.22
C ARG A 107 11.85 18.12 -16.53
N ALA A 108 12.95 18.52 -17.18
CA ALA A 108 13.88 19.47 -16.59
C ALA A 108 13.23 20.82 -16.27
N ALA A 109 12.37 21.33 -17.16
CA ALA A 109 11.61 22.56 -16.92
C ALA A 109 10.63 22.43 -15.74
N VAL A 110 9.93 21.30 -15.65
CA VAL A 110 9.01 21.02 -14.52
C VAL A 110 9.78 20.92 -13.20
N GLU A 111 10.91 20.21 -13.16
CA GLU A 111 11.74 20.10 -11.96
C GLU A 111 12.30 21.46 -11.53
N HIS A 112 12.70 22.30 -12.48
CA HIS A 112 13.13 23.67 -12.17
C HIS A 112 12.00 24.49 -11.53
N GLY A 113 10.79 24.47 -12.11
CA GLY A 113 9.63 25.13 -11.52
C GLY A 113 9.25 24.57 -10.15
N LEU A 114 9.44 23.26 -9.92
CA LEU A 114 9.23 22.65 -8.59
C LEU A 114 10.22 23.20 -7.57
N ALA A 115 11.48 23.42 -7.96
CA ALA A 115 12.49 23.98 -7.07
C ALA A 115 12.18 25.43 -6.65
N GLU A 116 11.66 26.27 -7.55
CA GLU A 116 11.25 27.66 -7.25
C GLU A 116 10.15 27.74 -6.19
N VAL A 117 9.34 26.67 -6.09
CA VAL A 117 8.08 26.66 -5.36
C VAL A 117 8.09 25.61 -4.24
N ALA A 118 9.28 25.08 -3.93
CA ALA A 118 9.50 23.98 -3.00
C ALA A 118 8.99 24.27 -1.57
N THR A 119 9.19 25.50 -1.10
CA THR A 119 8.81 25.96 0.25
C THR A 119 7.38 26.50 0.33
N ALA A 120 6.63 26.53 -0.78
CA ALA A 120 5.33 27.21 -0.84
C ALA A 120 4.32 26.71 0.20
N ARG A 121 4.32 25.40 0.49
CA ARG A 121 3.43 24.80 1.51
C ARG A 121 3.79 25.25 2.92
N GLU A 122 5.08 25.27 3.23
CA GLU A 122 5.59 25.65 4.55
C GLU A 122 5.33 27.15 4.80
N GLU A 123 5.58 27.99 3.80
CA GLU A 123 5.30 29.42 3.85
C GLU A 123 3.80 29.71 4.04
N PHE A 124 2.94 29.01 3.30
CA PHE A 124 1.49 29.14 3.44
C PHE A 124 1.02 28.71 4.84
N ALA A 125 1.50 27.59 5.35
CA ALA A 125 1.17 27.12 6.70
C ALA A 125 1.61 28.11 7.78
N ALA A 126 2.83 28.65 7.69
CA ALA A 126 3.35 29.64 8.62
C ALA A 126 2.52 30.94 8.62
N LEU A 127 2.05 31.38 7.44
CA LEU A 127 1.16 32.53 7.33
C LEU A 127 -0.21 32.28 7.97
N LEU A 128 -0.79 31.09 7.79
CA LEU A 128 -2.04 30.69 8.45
C LEU A 128 -1.90 30.70 9.98
N GLU A 129 -0.83 30.12 10.51
CA GLU A 129 -0.54 30.13 11.96
C GLU A 129 -0.35 31.54 12.50
N ARG A 130 0.36 32.40 11.76
CA ARG A 130 0.55 33.81 12.13
C ARG A 130 -0.79 34.55 12.20
N LYS A 131 -1.67 34.33 11.21
CA LYS A 131 -3.01 34.95 11.19
C LYS A 131 -3.87 34.41 12.33
N GLU A 132 -3.89 33.11 12.56
CA GLU A 132 -4.63 32.48 13.65
C GLU A 132 -4.22 33.06 15.01
N ARG A 133 -2.91 33.11 15.29
CA ARG A 133 -2.39 33.70 16.54
C ARG A 133 -2.87 35.13 16.73
N SER A 134 -2.80 35.94 15.67
CA SER A 134 -3.26 37.32 15.73
C SER A 134 -4.75 37.44 16.04
N LEU A 135 -5.60 36.58 15.48
CA LEU A 135 -7.06 36.60 15.70
C LEU A 135 -7.43 36.17 17.13
N VAL A 136 -6.72 35.16 17.65
CA VAL A 136 -6.89 34.67 19.02
C VAL A 136 -6.46 35.75 20.03
N GLU A 137 -5.29 36.35 19.83
CA GLU A 137 -4.74 37.39 20.73
C GLU A 137 -5.55 38.69 20.69
N SER A 138 -6.09 39.06 19.53
CA SER A 138 -6.90 40.28 19.38
C SER A 138 -8.34 40.14 19.86
N ALA A 139 -8.73 38.98 20.41
CA ALA A 139 -10.11 38.64 20.78
C ALA A 139 -11.12 38.84 19.64
N ASP A 140 -10.70 38.59 18.39
CA ASP A 140 -11.61 38.56 17.24
C ASP A 140 -12.65 37.45 17.45
N PRO A 141 -13.93 37.64 17.09
CA PRO A 141 -14.95 36.60 17.22
C PRO A 141 -14.56 35.25 16.58
N ARG A 142 -13.78 35.29 15.48
CA ARG A 142 -13.24 34.10 14.80
C ARG A 142 -12.23 33.32 15.65
N GLY A 143 -11.53 33.99 16.56
CA GLY A 143 -10.52 33.35 17.43
C GLY A 143 -11.09 32.26 18.34
N ARG A 144 -12.35 32.40 18.78
CA ARG A 144 -13.04 31.36 19.57
C ARG A 144 -13.29 30.11 18.75
N GLU A 145 -13.84 30.28 17.54
CA GLU A 145 -14.07 29.18 16.61
C GLU A 145 -12.76 28.46 16.25
N LEU A 146 -11.68 29.20 16.00
CA LEU A 146 -10.35 28.63 15.72
C LEU A 146 -9.82 27.81 16.90
N THR A 147 -10.01 28.28 18.13
CA THR A 147 -9.63 27.54 19.35
C THR A 147 -10.41 26.22 19.47
N GLU A 148 -11.72 26.25 19.22
CA GLU A 148 -12.58 25.04 19.24
C GLU A 148 -12.19 24.05 18.14
N ILE A 149 -11.90 24.53 16.92
CA ILE A 149 -11.41 23.69 15.83
C ILE A 149 -10.06 23.05 16.20
N GLY A 150 -9.15 23.82 16.80
CA GLY A 150 -7.85 23.33 17.26
C GLY A 150 -7.96 22.20 18.29
N GLN A 151 -8.87 22.34 19.26
CA GLN A 151 -9.16 21.28 20.25
C GLN A 151 -9.69 20.02 19.57
N ARG A 152 -10.70 20.16 18.70
CA ARG A 152 -11.28 19.02 17.98
C ARG A 152 -10.29 18.32 17.05
N LEU A 153 -9.38 19.07 16.43
CA LEU A 153 -8.29 18.50 15.65
C LEU A 153 -7.32 17.68 16.52
N ALA A 154 -6.97 18.19 17.71
CA ALA A 154 -6.14 17.46 18.65
C ALA A 154 -6.80 16.16 19.12
N ASP A 155 -8.08 16.22 19.48
CA ASP A 155 -8.86 15.03 19.87
C ASP A 155 -8.95 14.02 18.71
N THR A 156 -9.29 14.49 17.50
CA THR A 156 -9.37 13.61 16.31
C THR A 156 -8.01 12.99 15.96
N HIS A 157 -6.90 13.70 16.19
CA HIS A 157 -5.56 13.13 15.99
C HIS A 157 -5.21 12.06 17.03
N ALA A 158 -5.61 12.26 18.29
CA ALA A 158 -5.45 11.24 19.32
C ALA A 158 -6.26 9.98 18.95
N ASP A 159 -7.54 10.16 18.58
CA ASP A 159 -8.41 9.07 18.14
C ASP A 159 -7.78 8.31 16.96
N LEU A 160 -7.32 9.01 15.92
CA LEU A 160 -6.71 8.39 14.73
C LEU A 160 -5.51 7.50 15.09
N ARG A 161 -4.67 7.96 16.01
CA ARG A 161 -3.49 7.23 16.48
C ARG A 161 -3.91 5.96 17.23
N GLU A 162 -4.85 6.08 18.16
CA GLU A 162 -5.34 4.94 18.96
C GLU A 162 -6.00 3.87 18.06
N HIS A 163 -6.76 4.29 17.03
CA HIS A 163 -7.33 3.34 16.06
C HIS A 163 -6.28 2.66 15.19
N GLU A 164 -5.18 3.34 14.88
CA GLU A 164 -4.06 2.75 14.14
C GLU A 164 -3.32 1.72 15.00
N GLU A 165 -3.03 2.05 16.26
CA GLU A 165 -2.43 1.13 17.25
C GLU A 165 -3.30 -0.13 17.41
N ALA A 166 -4.61 0.03 17.59
CA ALA A 166 -5.55 -1.08 17.67
C ALA A 166 -5.62 -1.92 16.38
N GLN A 167 -5.61 -1.29 15.22
CA GLN A 167 -5.64 -2.01 13.95
C GLN A 167 -4.36 -2.85 13.76
N LEU A 168 -3.19 -2.29 14.10
CA LEU A 168 -1.92 -3.01 14.00
C LEU A 168 -1.88 -4.22 14.95
N ALA A 169 -2.35 -4.04 16.19
CA ALA A 169 -2.46 -5.14 17.13
C ALA A 169 -3.45 -6.23 16.67
N GLY A 170 -4.59 -5.84 16.08
CA GLY A 170 -5.56 -6.77 15.50
C GLY A 170 -5.01 -7.56 14.32
N VAL A 171 -4.26 -6.92 13.41
CA VAL A 171 -3.57 -7.62 12.30
C VAL A 171 -2.56 -8.62 12.84
N ALA A 172 -1.77 -8.25 13.86
CA ALA A 172 -0.81 -9.15 14.49
C ALA A 172 -1.52 -10.35 15.17
N ALA A 173 -2.64 -10.11 15.87
CA ALA A 173 -3.46 -11.16 16.45
C ALA A 173 -4.01 -12.12 15.39
N GLY A 174 -4.53 -11.59 14.28
CA GLY A 174 -5.03 -12.40 13.16
C GLY A 174 -3.96 -13.28 12.53
N GLN A 175 -2.74 -12.77 12.36
CA GLN A 175 -1.60 -13.56 11.87
C GLN A 175 -1.23 -14.70 12.82
N ALA A 176 -1.18 -14.42 14.13
CA ALA A 176 -0.86 -15.39 15.16
C ALA A 176 -1.94 -16.50 15.26
N ILE A 177 -3.21 -16.13 15.24
CA ILE A 177 -4.34 -17.08 15.18
C ILE A 177 -4.27 -17.94 13.90
N GLY A 178 -3.92 -17.34 12.77
CA GLY A 178 -3.71 -18.06 11.52
C GLY A 178 -2.61 -19.12 11.61
N GLN A 179 -1.57 -18.89 12.42
CA GLN A 179 -0.54 -19.90 12.69
C GLN A 179 -1.10 -21.08 13.50
N VAL A 180 -1.92 -20.81 14.51
CA VAL A 180 -2.61 -21.86 15.28
C VAL A 180 -3.51 -22.70 14.36
N LEU A 181 -4.31 -22.08 13.48
CA LEU A 181 -5.16 -22.80 12.52
C LEU A 181 -4.36 -23.70 11.58
N ARG A 182 -3.17 -23.27 11.12
CA ARG A 182 -2.27 -24.12 10.31
C ARG A 182 -1.77 -25.33 11.09
N CYS A 183 -1.38 -25.15 12.36
CA CYS A 183 -0.94 -26.24 13.23
C CYS A 183 -2.07 -27.28 13.43
N LEU A 184 -3.30 -26.80 13.69
CA LEU A 184 -4.50 -27.65 13.83
C LEU A 184 -4.84 -28.39 12.52
N GLY A 185 -4.72 -27.72 11.37
CA GLY A 185 -4.94 -28.31 10.05
C GLY A 185 -3.95 -29.44 9.75
N SER A 186 -2.66 -29.22 10.00
CA SER A 186 -1.62 -30.25 9.85
C SER A 186 -1.88 -31.46 10.77
N ALA A 187 -2.26 -31.22 12.03
CA ALA A 187 -2.61 -32.29 12.98
C ALA A 187 -3.82 -33.12 12.52
N ARG A 188 -4.84 -32.48 11.92
CA ARG A 188 -6.02 -33.17 11.37
C ARG A 188 -5.68 -34.02 10.13
N GLY A 189 -4.82 -33.50 9.25
CA GLY A 189 -4.36 -34.21 8.05
C GLY A 189 -3.59 -35.49 8.40
N ALA A 190 -2.66 -35.40 9.36
CA ALA A 190 -1.93 -36.54 9.89
C ALA A 190 -2.85 -37.58 10.55
N SER A 191 -3.83 -37.16 11.36
CA SER A 191 -4.80 -38.07 11.99
C SER A 191 -5.68 -38.83 10.98
N THR A 192 -5.94 -38.26 9.81
CA THR A 192 -6.74 -38.90 8.76
C THR A 192 -5.95 -39.99 8.04
N TRP A 193 -4.62 -39.83 7.93
CA TRP A 193 -3.71 -40.81 7.33
C TRP A 193 -3.57 -42.08 8.17
N ASP A 194 -3.51 -41.96 9.50
CA ASP A 194 -3.42 -43.12 10.41
C ASP A 194 -4.69 -43.98 10.44
N MET A 195 -5.87 -43.40 10.18
CA MET A 195 -7.12 -44.17 10.02
C MET A 195 -7.18 -44.96 8.70
N LEU A 196 -6.34 -44.62 7.71
CA LEU A 196 -6.26 -45.29 6.40
C LEU A 196 -5.12 -46.33 6.33
N GLY A 197 -4.55 -46.72 7.48
CA GLY A 197 -3.72 -47.93 7.59
C GLY A 197 -2.20 -47.73 7.53
N GLY A 198 -1.69 -46.51 7.73
CA GLY A 198 -0.25 -46.29 7.99
C GLY A 198 0.02 -46.23 9.48
N GLY A 199 0.70 -47.22 10.06
CA GLY A 199 1.07 -47.24 11.49
C GLY A 199 2.16 -46.22 11.86
N GLY A 200 1.88 -44.93 11.67
CA GLY A 200 2.86 -43.83 11.72
C GLY A 200 2.71 -42.87 12.91
N PHE A 201 1.75 -43.06 13.82
CA PHE A 201 1.57 -42.15 14.95
C PHE A 201 2.73 -42.08 15.97
N ALA A 202 3.70 -43.01 15.96
CA ALA A 202 4.82 -42.96 16.90
C ALA A 202 5.85 -41.85 16.57
N ASP A 203 6.12 -41.57 15.28
CA ASP A 203 7.23 -40.69 14.91
C ASP A 203 6.88 -39.19 14.89
N MET A 204 5.61 -38.83 14.66
CA MET A 204 5.18 -37.42 14.53
C MET A 204 4.92 -36.74 15.89
N VAL A 205 4.70 -37.55 16.92
CA VAL A 205 4.56 -37.13 18.32
C VAL A 205 5.93 -36.81 18.94
N GLU A 206 7.04 -37.33 18.40
CA GLU A 206 8.35 -37.27 19.05
C GLU A 206 9.29 -36.15 18.55
N HIS A 207 9.01 -35.48 17.42
CA HIS A 207 9.95 -34.51 16.83
C HIS A 207 9.36 -33.10 16.59
N GLY A 208 9.15 -32.33 17.66
CA GLY A 208 9.10 -30.85 17.61
C GLY A 208 7.73 -30.19 17.37
N HIS A 209 6.80 -30.83 16.66
CA HIS A 209 5.55 -30.18 16.24
C HIS A 209 4.55 -29.83 17.35
N MET A 210 4.55 -30.55 18.48
CA MET A 210 3.76 -30.13 19.65
C MET A 210 4.34 -28.86 20.30
N ARG A 211 5.67 -28.71 20.34
CA ARG A 211 6.30 -27.48 20.83
C ARG A 211 5.98 -26.29 19.93
N ASP A 212 5.96 -26.50 18.61
CA ASP A 212 5.58 -25.46 17.64
C ASP A 212 4.12 -25.02 17.80
N ALA A 213 3.23 -25.96 18.12
CA ALA A 213 1.82 -25.68 18.35
C ALA A 213 1.58 -24.95 19.69
N ASP A 214 2.31 -25.32 20.74
CA ASP A 214 2.32 -24.65 22.04
C ASP A 214 2.84 -23.21 21.92
N GLU A 215 3.95 -23.02 21.21
CA GLU A 215 4.54 -21.70 20.96
C GLU A 215 3.59 -20.82 20.14
N ALA A 216 2.95 -21.38 19.11
CA ALA A 216 1.95 -20.67 18.32
C ALA A 216 0.74 -20.25 19.16
N ALA A 217 0.27 -21.11 20.07
CA ALA A 217 -0.85 -20.81 20.95
C ALA A 217 -0.51 -19.68 21.94
N TRP A 218 0.64 -19.74 22.61
CA TRP A 218 1.11 -18.67 23.50
C TRP A 218 1.39 -17.35 22.77
N HIS A 219 1.87 -17.42 21.53
CA HIS A 219 2.05 -16.24 20.70
C HIS A 219 0.69 -15.60 20.33
N ALA A 220 -0.29 -16.41 19.92
CA ALA A 220 -1.65 -15.93 19.66
C ALA A 220 -2.30 -15.31 20.90
N GLN A 221 -2.08 -15.93 22.06
CA GLN A 221 -2.54 -15.41 23.34
C GLN A 221 -2.00 -14.00 23.62
N ARG A 222 -0.68 -13.83 23.52
CA ARG A 222 -0.03 -12.54 23.76
C ARG A 222 -0.47 -11.46 22.77
N ALA A 223 -0.70 -11.85 21.51
CA ALA A 223 -1.17 -10.93 20.49
C ALA A 223 -2.63 -10.50 20.74
N LEU A 224 -3.49 -11.42 21.19
CA LEU A 224 -4.85 -11.11 21.63
C LEU A 224 -4.88 -10.21 22.89
N ASP A 225 -3.99 -10.44 23.85
CA ASP A 225 -3.84 -9.57 25.03
C ASP A 225 -3.41 -8.15 24.65
N ALA A 226 -2.54 -8.02 23.65
CA ALA A 226 -2.16 -6.72 23.10
C ALA A 226 -3.35 -6.06 22.42
N PHE A 227 -4.02 -6.77 21.50
CA PHE A 227 -5.18 -6.23 20.80
C PHE A 227 -6.30 -5.81 21.76
N SER A 228 -6.57 -6.59 22.79
CA SER A 228 -7.57 -6.24 23.82
C SER A 228 -7.22 -4.97 24.58
N ARG A 229 -5.94 -4.68 24.83
CA ARG A 229 -5.50 -3.45 25.48
C ARG A 229 -5.70 -2.25 24.57
N GLU A 230 -5.27 -2.34 23.32
CA GLU A 230 -5.45 -1.25 22.36
C GLU A 230 -6.94 -0.95 22.08
N LEU A 231 -7.81 -1.98 22.07
CA LEU A 231 -9.26 -1.79 21.92
C LEU A 231 -9.88 -1.01 23.09
N ALA A 232 -9.34 -1.16 24.30
CA ALA A 232 -9.82 -0.44 25.47
C ALA A 232 -9.55 1.07 25.35
N ASP A 233 -8.42 1.45 24.75
CA ASP A 233 -8.04 2.84 24.54
C ASP A 233 -8.97 3.55 23.53
N VAL A 234 -9.47 2.82 22.52
CA VAL A 234 -10.37 3.34 21.49
C VAL A 234 -11.83 3.53 21.99
N GLY A 235 -12.11 3.26 23.27
CA GLY A 235 -13.46 3.37 23.82
C GLY A 235 -14.45 2.37 23.20
N VAL A 236 -13.95 1.35 22.49
CA VAL A 236 -14.73 0.16 22.17
C VAL A 236 -14.90 -0.61 23.47
N HIS A 237 -15.85 -0.17 24.29
CA HIS A 237 -16.45 -1.04 25.29
C HIS A 237 -17.10 -2.18 24.51
N VAL A 238 -16.36 -3.28 24.40
CA VAL A 238 -16.84 -4.47 23.74
C VAL A 238 -18.04 -5.01 24.53
N ASN A 239 -19.24 -4.57 24.17
CA ASN A 239 -20.49 -5.04 24.72
C ASN A 239 -20.94 -6.30 23.95
N PRO A 240 -21.65 -7.21 24.60
CA PRO A 240 -21.30 -8.59 24.86
C PRO A 240 -21.66 -9.49 23.66
N GLN A 241 -20.80 -9.56 22.66
CA GLN A 241 -20.67 -10.75 21.80
C GLN A 241 -19.23 -11.26 21.74
N LEU A 242 -18.38 -10.76 22.63
CA LEU A 242 -17.29 -11.57 23.11
C LEU A 242 -17.92 -12.69 23.96
N PRO A 243 -17.63 -13.98 23.73
CA PRO A 243 -17.43 -14.83 24.89
C PRO A 243 -16.39 -14.08 25.72
N GLU A 244 -16.77 -13.67 26.94
CA GLU A 244 -15.92 -12.96 27.90
C GLU A 244 -14.48 -13.41 27.68
N VAL A 245 -13.65 -12.56 27.05
CA VAL A 245 -12.27 -12.94 26.75
C VAL A 245 -11.54 -12.78 28.07
N ASP A 246 -11.81 -13.69 29.01
CA ASP A 246 -10.75 -14.18 29.85
C ASP A 246 -9.72 -14.67 28.85
N THR A 247 -8.69 -13.88 28.61
CA THR A 247 -7.76 -14.17 27.52
C THR A 247 -7.14 -15.54 27.72
N ARG A 248 -7.02 -16.00 28.97
CA ARG A 248 -6.68 -17.38 29.34
C ARG A 248 -7.57 -18.43 28.68
N TRP A 249 -8.81 -18.13 28.33
CA TRP A 249 -9.72 -19.02 27.59
C TRP A 249 -9.11 -19.55 26.30
N PHE A 250 -8.32 -18.79 25.55
CA PHE A 250 -7.76 -19.30 24.29
C PHE A 250 -6.69 -20.37 24.56
N ALA A 251 -5.78 -20.11 25.50
CA ALA A 251 -4.83 -21.10 25.97
C ALA A 251 -5.55 -22.29 26.64
N ASP A 252 -6.42 -22.06 27.61
CA ASP A 252 -7.15 -23.10 28.35
C ASP A 252 -7.99 -23.97 27.39
N MET A 253 -8.71 -23.38 26.44
CA MET A 253 -9.43 -24.11 25.39
C MET A 253 -8.49 -24.96 24.53
N PHE A 254 -7.33 -24.42 24.12
CA PHE A 254 -6.36 -25.14 23.29
C PHE A 254 -5.75 -26.33 24.07
N PHE A 255 -5.29 -26.09 25.29
CA PHE A 255 -4.61 -27.09 26.13
C PHE A 255 -5.59 -28.14 26.72
N ASP A 256 -6.79 -27.75 27.15
CA ASP A 256 -7.80 -28.65 27.71
C ASP A 256 -8.44 -29.55 26.63
N ASN A 257 -8.63 -29.06 25.40
CA ASN A 257 -9.29 -29.83 24.34
C ASN A 257 -8.35 -30.70 23.49
N ILE A 258 -7.08 -30.32 23.33
CA ILE A 258 -6.16 -30.98 22.39
C ILE A 258 -5.07 -31.77 23.11
N ILE A 259 -4.42 -31.17 24.10
CA ILE A 259 -3.19 -31.72 24.69
C ILE A 259 -3.50 -32.72 25.78
N THR A 260 -4.55 -32.46 26.58
CA THR A 260 -4.92 -33.36 27.69
C THR A 260 -5.68 -34.61 27.22
N ASP A 261 -6.44 -34.51 26.12
CA ASP A 261 -7.17 -35.63 25.51
C ASP A 261 -6.51 -36.03 24.18
N ALA A 262 -5.28 -36.51 24.28
CA ALA A 262 -4.60 -37.08 23.13
C ALA A 262 -5.53 -38.12 22.44
N ILE A 263 -5.81 -37.90 21.15
CA ILE A 263 -6.38 -38.88 20.21
C ILE A 263 -7.91 -38.98 20.16
N LYS A 264 -8.64 -37.88 19.86
CA LYS A 264 -9.98 -37.96 19.22
C LYS A 264 -10.18 -36.88 18.15
N HIS A 265 -10.29 -37.28 16.88
CA HIS A 265 -10.53 -36.43 15.69
C HIS A 265 -11.60 -35.33 15.89
N GLN A 266 -12.65 -35.63 16.67
CA GLN A 266 -13.75 -34.70 16.97
C GLN A 266 -13.37 -33.49 17.84
N ARG A 267 -12.28 -33.54 18.61
CA ARG A 267 -11.85 -32.42 19.47
C ARG A 267 -10.96 -31.42 18.72
N ILE A 268 -10.11 -31.90 17.80
CA ILE A 268 -9.33 -31.06 16.87
C ILE A 268 -10.27 -30.29 15.90
N ALA A 269 -11.37 -30.92 15.49
CA ALA A 269 -12.40 -30.26 14.69
C ALA A 269 -13.03 -29.08 15.45
N ARG A 270 -13.55 -29.34 16.67
CA ARG A 270 -14.18 -28.32 17.53
C ARG A 270 -13.26 -27.17 17.90
N THR A 271 -12.01 -27.46 18.27
CA THR A 271 -11.03 -26.41 18.60
C THR A 271 -10.69 -25.58 17.37
N GLY A 272 -10.55 -26.20 16.20
CA GLY A 272 -10.35 -25.48 14.94
C GLY A 272 -11.52 -24.56 14.58
N GLU A 273 -12.77 -24.97 14.84
CA GLU A 273 -13.96 -24.15 14.62
C GLU A 273 -13.98 -22.93 15.56
N ALA A 274 -13.68 -23.11 16.84
CA ALA A 274 -13.61 -22.02 17.81
C ALA A 274 -12.47 -21.03 17.50
N VAL A 275 -11.28 -21.51 17.16
CA VAL A 275 -10.16 -20.64 16.74
C VAL A 275 -10.51 -19.89 15.45
N ALA A 276 -11.24 -20.52 14.52
CA ALA A 276 -11.71 -19.85 13.31
C ALA A 276 -12.80 -18.79 13.61
N GLU A 277 -13.59 -18.95 14.67
CA GLU A 277 -14.52 -17.93 15.14
C GLU A 277 -13.80 -16.71 15.70
N VAL A 278 -12.78 -16.91 16.54
CA VAL A 278 -11.92 -15.80 17.01
C VAL A 278 -11.25 -15.10 15.83
N ALA A 279 -10.74 -15.84 14.84
CA ALA A 279 -10.15 -15.26 13.64
C ALA A 279 -11.14 -14.37 12.87
N ARG A 280 -12.40 -14.82 12.72
CA ARG A 280 -13.47 -14.04 12.09
C ARG A 280 -13.80 -12.79 12.88
N TRP A 281 -13.88 -12.89 14.21
CA TRP A 281 -14.11 -11.75 15.10
C TRP A 281 -12.98 -10.72 14.95
N VAL A 282 -11.71 -11.13 15.06
CA VAL A 282 -10.55 -10.25 14.88
C VAL A 282 -10.59 -9.55 13.52
N SER A 283 -10.86 -10.30 12.43
CA SER A 283 -10.98 -9.71 11.10
C SER A 283 -12.08 -8.66 11.03
N GLY A 284 -13.27 -8.96 11.54
CA GLY A 284 -14.38 -8.01 11.56
C GLY A 284 -14.07 -6.75 12.35
N THR A 285 -13.45 -6.89 13.53
CA THR A 285 -13.04 -5.72 14.34
C THR A 285 -11.96 -4.88 13.66
N VAL A 286 -11.00 -5.52 12.96
CA VAL A 286 -9.98 -4.81 12.17
C VAL A 286 -10.63 -4.01 11.03
N ASP A 287 -11.63 -4.57 10.36
CA ASP A 287 -12.39 -3.89 9.31
C ASP A 287 -13.19 -2.70 9.87
N ASP A 288 -13.83 -2.87 11.04
CA ASP A 288 -14.56 -1.80 11.74
C ASP A 288 -13.63 -0.64 12.15
N LEU A 289 -12.45 -0.96 12.70
CA LEU A 289 -11.41 0.02 13.04
C LEU A 289 -10.95 0.79 11.81
N ALA A 290 -10.74 0.10 10.68
CA ALA A 290 -10.33 0.73 9.42
C ALA A 290 -11.43 1.66 8.88
N ALA A 291 -12.70 1.24 8.93
CA ALA A 291 -13.85 2.05 8.53
C ALA A 291 -13.95 3.31 9.40
N ARG A 292 -13.83 3.17 10.73
CA ARG A 292 -13.88 4.27 11.68
C ARG A 292 -12.72 5.25 11.50
N ARG A 293 -11.52 4.75 11.25
CA ARG A 293 -10.36 5.60 10.88
C ARG A 293 -10.63 6.40 9.60
N GLY A 294 -11.33 5.81 8.62
CA GLY A 294 -11.79 6.50 7.43
C GLY A 294 -12.81 7.61 7.69
N GLU A 295 -13.67 7.46 8.71
CA GLU A 295 -14.56 8.53 9.19
C GLU A 295 -13.78 9.65 9.88
N LEU A 296 -12.90 9.32 10.81
CA LEU A 296 -12.06 10.27 11.53
C LEU A 296 -11.16 11.08 10.59
N THR A 297 -10.60 10.44 9.55
CA THR A 297 -9.80 11.11 8.52
C THR A 297 -10.64 12.16 7.79
N ARG A 298 -11.86 11.81 7.34
CA ARG A 298 -12.78 12.76 6.72
C ARG A 298 -13.19 13.88 7.67
N HIS A 299 -13.36 13.57 8.95
CA HIS A 299 -13.68 14.57 9.97
C HIS A 299 -12.54 15.58 10.15
N ARG A 300 -11.31 15.10 10.30
CA ARG A 300 -10.10 15.93 10.36
C ARG A 300 -10.00 16.82 9.13
N ASP A 301 -10.17 16.27 7.93
CA ASP A 301 -10.06 17.05 6.68
C ASP A 301 -11.14 18.15 6.58
N SER A 302 -12.35 17.87 7.06
CA SER A 302 -13.42 18.87 7.21
C SER A 302 -13.03 19.99 8.19
N LEU A 303 -12.46 19.64 9.35
CA LEU A 303 -11.98 20.63 10.33
C LEU A 303 -10.84 21.49 9.79
N VAL A 304 -9.88 20.89 9.08
CA VAL A 304 -8.79 21.61 8.41
C VAL A 304 -9.35 22.60 7.38
N THR A 305 -10.28 22.15 6.54
CA THR A 305 -10.95 23.00 5.54
C THR A 305 -11.67 24.16 6.23
N ARG A 306 -12.42 23.88 7.31
CA ARG A 306 -13.12 24.92 8.06
C ARG A 306 -12.16 25.92 8.69
N ARG A 307 -11.02 25.46 9.24
CA ARG A 307 -9.97 26.34 9.76
C ARG A 307 -9.45 27.28 8.68
N GLU A 308 -9.14 26.75 7.50
CA GLU A 308 -8.69 27.57 6.36
C GLU A 308 -9.75 28.58 5.92
N ASP A 309 -11.03 28.20 5.86
CA ASP A 309 -12.12 29.12 5.50
C ASP A 309 -12.25 30.26 6.50
N VAL A 310 -12.16 29.99 7.81
CA VAL A 310 -12.19 31.02 8.85
C VAL A 310 -10.96 31.94 8.77
N LEU A 311 -9.80 31.39 8.37
CA LEU A 311 -8.57 32.14 8.20
C LEU A 311 -8.47 32.85 6.85
N THR A 312 -9.32 32.57 5.87
CA THR A 312 -9.24 33.19 4.53
C THR A 312 -10.47 33.99 4.16
N GLY A 313 -11.56 33.86 4.92
CA GLY A 313 -12.75 34.75 4.92
C GLY A 313 -12.59 35.98 5.79
#